data_AF-A0A7J8YMZ3-F1
#
_entry.id   AF-A0A7J8YMZ3-F1
#
_cell.length_a   1.000
_cell.length_b   1.000
_cell.length_c   1.000
_cell.angle_alpha   90.00
_cell.angle_beta   90.00
_cell.angle_gamma   90.00
#
_symmetry.space_group_name_H-M   'P 1'
#
loop_
_entity.id
_entity.type
_entity.pdbx_description
1 polymer ?
#
loop_
_entity_poly.entity_id
_entity_poly.type
_entity_poly.pdbx_seq_one_letter_code
_entity_poly.pdbx_strand_id
1 'polypeptide(L)'
;VNTAQYDTTTTTKIKSLKKKVHGYKKPSLLLAREKSNMSAEMLNATLVVTVLAITAIYQSSLSPPGGVWQAASTNTSTSDPLFPTSNNVSLHFLEVGGSNKRIVKHHLGEESRKAGTTILDPWAYFLFWFLNSQTFLVSILYTLFILSHVTRFILAPLFFLAASYFLSMTILAPSSILSAVNMFYVILVLSLVTLVDVLRYYKSANFKEWINLRKAVRGGSNVGLAERLRRVLSLC
;
A
#
# COMPACT_ATOMS: atom_id res chain seq x y z
N VAL A 1 52.63 9.11 11.41
CA VAL A 1 51.95 8.25 10.41
C VAL A 1 50.42 8.25 10.51
N ASN A 2 49.81 8.60 11.66
CA ASN A 2 48.34 8.44 11.85
C ASN A 2 47.45 9.59 11.36
N THR A 3 47.96 10.80 11.16
CA THR A 3 47.14 11.98 10.82
C THR A 3 46.72 12.01 9.34
N ALA A 4 47.65 11.73 8.42
CA ALA A 4 47.37 11.72 6.97
C ALA A 4 46.43 10.57 6.54
N GLN A 5 46.53 9.41 7.18
CA GLN A 5 45.66 8.25 6.93
C GLN A 5 44.22 8.50 7.45
N TYR A 6 44.09 9.24 8.56
CA TYR A 6 42.80 9.59 9.14
C TYR A 6 42.05 10.62 8.27
N ASP A 7 42.74 11.61 7.72
CA ASP A 7 42.14 12.64 6.87
C ASP A 7 41.66 12.09 5.51
N THR A 8 42.44 11.23 4.86
CA THR A 8 42.06 10.60 3.57
C THR A 8 40.86 9.67 3.72
N THR A 9 40.80 8.90 4.80
CA THR A 9 39.66 8.02 5.10
C THR A 9 38.39 8.83 5.37
N THR A 10 38.50 9.95 6.08
CA THR A 10 37.38 10.83 6.44
C THR A 10 36.84 11.58 5.22
N THR A 11 37.72 12.13 4.38
CA THR A 11 37.31 12.79 3.12
C THR A 11 36.66 11.82 2.14
N THR A 12 37.14 10.58 2.06
CA THR A 12 36.55 9.55 1.19
C THR A 12 35.14 9.17 1.65
N LYS A 13 34.93 9.02 2.97
CA LYS A 13 33.60 8.80 3.57
C LYS A 13 32.66 9.97 3.31
N ILE A 14 33.12 11.22 3.44
CA ILE A 14 32.31 12.42 3.16
C ILE A 14 31.89 12.46 1.69
N LYS A 15 32.79 12.16 0.75
CA LYS A 15 32.46 12.12 -0.69
C LYS A 15 31.44 11.03 -1.01
N SER A 16 31.57 9.84 -0.44
CA SER A 16 30.62 8.73 -0.67
C SER A 16 29.23 9.02 -0.08
N LEU A 17 29.18 9.64 1.11
CA LEU A 17 27.95 10.10 1.72
C LEU A 17 27.30 11.20 0.88
N LYS A 18 28.06 12.20 0.42
CA LYS A 18 27.53 13.29 -0.41
C LYS A 18 26.99 12.77 -1.75
N LYS A 19 27.66 11.79 -2.36
CA LYS A 19 27.21 11.12 -3.60
C LYS A 19 25.90 10.36 -3.38
N LYS A 20 25.78 9.60 -2.28
CA LYS A 20 24.51 8.95 -1.89
C LYS A 20 23.43 10.01 -1.66
N VAL A 21 23.71 11.07 -0.89
CA VAL A 21 22.82 12.22 -0.61
C VAL A 21 22.22 12.84 -1.86
N HIS A 22 23.04 13.02 -2.88
CA HIS A 22 22.60 13.63 -4.11
C HIS A 22 21.78 12.66 -4.98
N GLY A 23 22.11 11.37 -4.97
CA GLY A 23 21.40 10.33 -5.73
C GLY A 23 19.93 10.18 -5.33
N TYR A 24 19.63 10.13 -4.03
CA TYR A 24 18.23 10.00 -3.55
C TYR A 24 17.45 11.32 -3.54
N LYS A 25 18.12 12.48 -3.51
CA LYS A 25 17.42 13.77 -3.62
C LYS A 25 16.99 14.09 -5.05
N LYS A 26 17.76 13.67 -6.06
CA LYS A 26 17.51 13.96 -7.48
C LYS A 26 16.10 13.62 -7.99
N PRO A 27 15.55 12.40 -7.82
CA PRO A 27 14.22 12.07 -8.36
C PRO A 27 13.10 12.87 -7.69
N SER A 28 13.15 13.02 -6.36
CA SER A 28 12.15 13.79 -5.62
C SER A 28 12.17 15.28 -5.97
N LEU A 29 13.34 15.82 -6.33
CA LEU A 29 13.50 17.22 -6.74
C LEU A 29 12.91 17.45 -8.12
N LEU A 30 13.14 16.54 -9.07
CA LEU A 30 12.57 16.61 -10.42
C LEU A 30 11.04 16.58 -10.37
N LEU A 31 10.48 15.63 -9.63
CA LEU A 31 9.03 15.53 -9.44
C LEU A 31 8.45 16.75 -8.74
N ALA A 32 9.14 17.30 -7.72
CA ALA A 32 8.69 18.52 -7.04
C ALA A 32 8.74 19.75 -7.96
N ARG A 33 9.77 19.84 -8.81
CA ARG A 33 9.90 20.90 -9.82
C ARG A 33 8.82 20.81 -10.87
N GLU A 34 8.51 19.60 -11.32
CA GLU A 34 7.42 19.34 -12.25
C GLU A 34 6.08 19.74 -11.63
N LYS A 35 5.81 19.31 -10.40
CA LYS A 35 4.63 19.75 -9.63
C LYS A 35 4.54 21.27 -9.49
N SER A 36 5.65 21.96 -9.23
CA SER A 36 5.66 23.44 -9.10
C SER A 36 5.47 24.17 -10.43
N ASN A 37 5.74 23.50 -11.56
CA ASN A 37 5.48 24.06 -12.89
C ASN A 37 4.00 23.90 -13.30
N MET A 38 3.19 23.17 -12.53
CA MET A 38 1.77 22.98 -12.82
C MET A 38 0.94 24.16 -12.32
N SER A 39 0.07 24.70 -13.17
CA SER A 39 -0.97 25.64 -12.73
C SER A 39 -1.88 24.99 -11.68
N ALA A 40 -2.45 25.79 -10.77
CA ALA A 40 -3.44 25.32 -9.81
C ALA A 40 -4.64 24.63 -10.49
N GLU A 41 -5.05 25.12 -11.66
CA GLU A 41 -6.12 24.53 -12.47
C GLU A 41 -5.76 23.12 -12.95
N MET A 42 -4.51 22.94 -13.41
CA MET A 42 -4.01 21.65 -13.87
C MET A 42 -3.87 20.67 -12.70
N LEU A 43 -3.40 21.13 -11.54
CA LEU A 43 -3.34 20.31 -10.33
C LEU A 43 -4.73 19.84 -9.89
N ASN A 44 -5.74 20.72 -9.93
CA ASN A 44 -7.12 20.38 -9.59
C ASN A 44 -7.70 19.37 -10.58
N ALA A 45 -7.54 19.61 -11.89
CA ALA A 45 -7.98 18.69 -12.93
C ALA A 45 -7.33 17.31 -12.78
N THR A 46 -6.01 17.27 -12.56
CA THR A 46 -5.28 16.02 -12.38
C THR A 46 -5.68 15.28 -11.09
N LEU A 47 -5.98 15.99 -10.00
CA LEU A 47 -6.51 15.37 -8.77
C LEU A 47 -7.88 14.74 -9.04
N VAL A 48 -8.77 15.43 -9.76
CA VAL A 48 -10.09 14.89 -10.14
C VAL A 48 -9.92 13.63 -10.99
N VAL A 49 -9.08 13.66 -12.03
CA VAL A 49 -8.81 12.47 -12.86
C VAL A 49 -8.22 11.33 -12.04
N THR A 50 -7.34 11.63 -11.08
CA THR A 50 -6.75 10.63 -10.18
C THR A 50 -7.82 9.98 -9.30
N VAL A 51 -8.71 10.77 -8.70
CA VAL A 51 -9.83 10.24 -7.88
C VAL A 51 -10.78 9.41 -8.74
N LEU A 52 -11.11 9.86 -9.96
CA LEU A 52 -11.93 9.09 -10.89
C LEU A 52 -11.29 7.75 -11.25
N ALA A 53 -9.98 7.71 -11.48
CA ALA A 53 -9.25 6.47 -11.73
C ALA A 53 -9.28 5.55 -10.51
N ILE A 54 -9.02 6.08 -9.30
CA ILE A 54 -9.14 5.33 -8.03
C ILE A 54 -10.54 4.73 -7.89
N THR A 55 -11.59 5.53 -8.14
CA THR A 55 -12.97 5.09 -8.07
C THR A 55 -13.26 3.99 -9.09
N ALA A 56 -12.83 4.15 -10.35
CA ALA A 56 -13.04 3.14 -11.39
C ALA A 56 -12.37 1.80 -11.03
N ILE A 57 -11.14 1.85 -10.52
CA ILE A 57 -10.41 0.66 -10.05
C ILE A 57 -11.15 0.00 -8.88
N TYR A 58 -11.60 0.79 -7.90
CA TYR A 58 -12.35 0.29 -6.76
C TYR A 58 -13.66 -0.39 -7.19
N GLN A 59 -14.40 0.21 -8.13
CA GLN A 59 -15.62 -0.39 -8.66
C GLN A 59 -15.34 -1.72 -9.37
N SER A 60 -14.27 -1.79 -10.16
CA SER A 60 -13.87 -3.06 -10.80
C SER A 60 -13.53 -4.14 -9.78
N SER A 61 -12.96 -3.78 -8.62
CA SER A 61 -12.62 -4.75 -7.57
C SER A 61 -13.83 -5.32 -6.84
N LEU A 62 -14.90 -4.52 -6.69
CA LEU A 62 -16.15 -4.98 -6.09
C LEU A 62 -16.95 -5.88 -7.03
N SER A 63 -16.82 -5.61 -8.33
CA SER A 63 -17.49 -6.33 -9.41
C SER A 63 -16.45 -6.85 -10.39
N PRO A 64 -15.69 -7.90 -10.03
CA PRO A 64 -14.65 -8.43 -10.90
C PRO A 64 -15.25 -8.89 -12.22
N PRO A 65 -14.47 -8.89 -13.31
CA PRO A 65 -14.91 -9.41 -14.59
C PRO A 65 -15.51 -10.81 -14.44
N GLY A 66 -16.66 -11.06 -15.04
CA GLY A 66 -17.38 -12.34 -14.90
C GLY A 66 -18.23 -12.47 -13.63
N GLY A 67 -18.10 -11.55 -12.67
CA GLY A 67 -18.92 -11.50 -11.46
C GLY A 67 -18.46 -12.44 -10.34
N VAL A 68 -19.37 -12.71 -9.42
CA VAL A 68 -19.15 -13.52 -8.22
C VAL A 68 -20.11 -14.70 -8.17
N TRP A 69 -19.66 -15.80 -7.56
CA TRP A 69 -20.51 -16.95 -7.29
C TRP A 69 -21.65 -16.55 -6.35
N GLN A 70 -22.86 -16.95 -6.71
CA GLN A 70 -24.05 -16.77 -5.89
C GLN A 70 -24.30 -18.04 -5.06
N ALA A 71 -24.87 -17.87 -3.87
CA ALA A 71 -25.34 -19.03 -3.10
C ALA A 71 -26.49 -19.69 -3.86
N ALA A 72 -26.47 -21.01 -3.97
CA ALA A 72 -27.62 -21.73 -4.50
C ALA A 72 -28.81 -21.48 -3.57
N SER A 73 -29.90 -20.95 -4.11
CA SER A 73 -31.16 -20.88 -3.40
C SER A 73 -31.66 -22.32 -3.25
N THR A 74 -31.45 -22.92 -2.08
CA THR A 74 -32.10 -24.19 -1.73
C THR A 74 -33.58 -23.87 -1.57
N ASN A 75 -34.29 -23.79 -2.69
CA ASN A 75 -35.73 -23.78 -2.70
C ASN A 75 -36.11 -25.22 -2.36
N THR A 76 -36.31 -25.51 -1.08
CA THR A 76 -37.14 -26.65 -0.68
C THR A 76 -38.57 -26.34 -1.09
N SER A 77 -38.83 -26.33 -2.39
CA SER A 77 -40.16 -26.41 -2.97
C SER A 77 -40.48 -27.89 -3.09
N THR A 78 -40.82 -28.48 -1.94
CA THR A 78 -41.53 -29.76 -1.87
C THR A 78 -42.93 -29.54 -2.43
N SER A 79 -43.09 -29.72 -3.74
CA SER A 79 -44.39 -29.98 -4.34
C SER A 79 -44.21 -30.88 -5.58
N ASP A 80 -44.71 -32.10 -5.40
CA ASP A 80 -45.09 -33.13 -6.36
C ASP A 80 -44.03 -34.05 -7.04
N PRO A 81 -44.13 -35.38 -6.81
CA PRO A 81 -43.32 -36.39 -7.49
C PRO A 81 -44.10 -36.96 -8.68
N LEU A 82 -43.89 -36.45 -9.89
CA LEU A 82 -44.41 -37.14 -11.08
C LEU A 82 -43.59 -36.93 -12.35
N PHE A 83 -42.25 -36.96 -12.28
CA PHE A 83 -41.43 -37.30 -13.45
C PHE A 83 -40.08 -37.86 -12.98
N PRO A 84 -39.79 -39.17 -13.15
CA PRO A 84 -38.44 -39.68 -12.99
C PRO A 84 -37.68 -39.43 -14.29
N THR A 85 -37.23 -38.19 -14.52
CA THR A 85 -36.25 -37.96 -15.59
C THR A 85 -34.87 -38.21 -15.02
N SER A 86 -34.50 -39.48 -15.13
CA SER A 86 -33.16 -40.01 -15.08
C SER A 86 -32.21 -39.17 -15.93
N ASN A 87 -31.23 -38.53 -15.27
CA ASN A 87 -29.81 -38.57 -15.64
C ASN A 87 -29.04 -37.52 -14.84
N ASN A 88 -28.43 -37.99 -13.76
CA ASN A 88 -27.14 -37.50 -13.31
C ASN A 88 -26.12 -37.65 -14.45
N VAL A 89 -26.15 -36.73 -15.42
CA VAL A 89 -24.99 -36.49 -16.28
C VAL A 89 -23.95 -35.80 -15.40
N SER A 90 -23.32 -36.60 -14.54
CA SER A 90 -21.93 -36.38 -14.20
C SER A 90 -21.20 -36.42 -15.52
N LEU A 91 -20.96 -35.24 -16.11
CA LEU A 91 -20.02 -35.07 -17.20
C LEU A 91 -18.65 -35.40 -16.61
N HIS A 92 -18.38 -36.70 -16.51
CA HIS A 92 -17.05 -37.27 -16.42
C HIS A 92 -16.41 -37.00 -17.78
N PHE A 93 -16.00 -35.73 -17.96
CA PHE A 93 -15.19 -35.31 -19.09
C PHE A 93 -14.01 -36.27 -19.12
N LEU A 94 -13.97 -37.11 -20.16
CA LEU A 94 -12.86 -37.98 -20.45
C LEU A 94 -11.57 -37.16 -20.30
N GLU A 95 -10.82 -37.49 -19.25
CA GLU A 95 -9.49 -36.96 -18.96
C GLU A 95 -8.55 -37.54 -20.02
N VAL A 96 -8.66 -37.02 -21.24
CA VAL A 96 -7.65 -37.18 -22.28
C VAL A 96 -6.66 -36.03 -22.11
N GLY A 97 -5.54 -36.36 -21.47
CA GLY A 97 -4.30 -35.61 -21.60
C GLY A 97 -4.08 -34.48 -20.59
N GLY A 98 -3.11 -34.69 -19.70
CA GLY A 98 -2.31 -33.59 -19.16
C GLY A 98 -1.97 -33.73 -17.69
N SER A 99 -0.93 -34.51 -17.38
CA SER A 99 -0.23 -34.49 -16.09
C SER A 99 0.14 -33.08 -15.61
N ASN A 100 0.17 -32.09 -16.51
CA ASN A 100 0.38 -30.68 -16.20
C ASN A 100 -0.84 -29.98 -15.56
N LYS A 101 -2.09 -30.42 -15.80
CA LYS A 101 -3.31 -29.76 -15.27
C LYS A 101 -3.49 -29.99 -13.77
N ARG A 102 -3.11 -31.17 -13.26
CA ARG A 102 -3.11 -31.49 -11.82
C ARG A 102 -2.02 -30.75 -11.05
N ILE A 103 -0.83 -30.56 -11.63
CA ILE A 103 0.28 -29.83 -10.99
C ILE A 103 -0.07 -28.35 -10.80
N VAL A 104 -0.73 -27.73 -11.79
CA VAL A 104 -1.21 -26.33 -11.71
C VAL A 104 -2.32 -26.17 -10.68
N LYS A 105 -3.26 -27.13 -10.59
CA LYS A 105 -4.34 -27.14 -9.58
C LYS A 105 -3.82 -27.16 -8.15
N HIS A 106 -2.69 -27.83 -7.90
CA HIS A 106 -2.07 -27.90 -6.58
C HIS A 106 -1.23 -26.66 -6.24
N HIS A 107 -0.70 -25.93 -7.24
CA HIS A 107 0.14 -24.74 -7.00
C HIS A 107 -0.65 -23.45 -6.77
N LEU A 108 -1.89 -23.33 -7.27
CA LEU A 108 -2.72 -22.12 -7.11
C LEU A 108 -3.89 -22.27 -6.12
N GLY A 109 -4.06 -23.45 -5.53
CA GLY A 109 -5.12 -23.76 -4.58
C GLY A 109 -6.41 -24.19 -5.26
N GLU A 110 -7.14 -25.09 -4.61
CA GLU A 110 -8.42 -25.60 -5.08
C GLU A 110 -9.43 -24.45 -5.25
N GLU A 111 -10.08 -24.37 -6.42
CA GLU A 111 -11.11 -23.38 -6.70
C GLU A 111 -12.30 -23.60 -5.78
N SER A 112 -12.45 -22.72 -4.79
CA SER A 112 -13.62 -22.73 -3.94
C SER A 112 -14.70 -21.93 -4.64
N ARG A 113 -15.68 -22.60 -5.26
CA ARG A 113 -16.91 -21.96 -5.81
C ARG A 113 -17.84 -21.50 -4.68
N LYS A 114 -17.26 -20.85 -3.67
CA LYS A 114 -17.94 -20.34 -2.50
C LYS A 114 -18.64 -19.05 -2.88
N ALA A 115 -19.88 -18.89 -2.44
CA ALA A 115 -20.63 -17.66 -2.65
C ALA A 115 -19.85 -16.42 -2.18
N GLY A 116 -19.84 -15.37 -2.99
CA GLY A 116 -19.10 -14.13 -2.76
C GLY A 116 -17.64 -14.12 -3.26
N THR A 117 -17.12 -15.26 -3.74
CA THR A 117 -15.83 -15.30 -4.46
C THR A 117 -16.04 -15.07 -5.94
N THR A 118 -15.02 -14.57 -6.64
CA THR A 118 -15.08 -14.32 -8.08
C THR A 118 -15.23 -15.61 -8.90
N ILE A 119 -15.87 -15.50 -10.06
CA ILE A 119 -15.97 -16.58 -11.05
C ILE A 119 -14.66 -16.76 -11.83
N LEU A 120 -13.74 -15.79 -11.78
CA LEU A 120 -12.47 -15.85 -12.51
C LEU A 120 -11.60 -17.03 -12.05
N ASP A 121 -10.92 -17.64 -13.03
CA ASP A 121 -9.86 -18.60 -12.76
C ASP A 121 -8.77 -17.96 -11.88
N PRO A 122 -8.10 -18.73 -10.99
CA PRO A 122 -7.08 -18.22 -10.07
C PRO A 122 -6.00 -17.35 -10.73
N TRP A 123 -5.57 -17.71 -11.94
CA TRP A 123 -4.56 -16.93 -12.68
C TRP A 123 -5.11 -15.62 -13.25
N ALA A 124 -6.31 -15.64 -13.80
CA ALA A 124 -6.98 -14.43 -14.30
C ALA A 124 -7.27 -13.46 -13.14
N TYR A 125 -7.73 -13.99 -12.00
CA TYR A 125 -7.86 -13.22 -10.78
C TYR A 125 -6.53 -12.63 -10.33
N PHE A 126 -5.44 -13.42 -10.28
CA PHE A 126 -4.13 -12.91 -9.87
C PHE A 126 -3.66 -11.75 -10.75
N LEU A 127 -3.77 -11.87 -12.07
CA LEU A 127 -3.37 -10.81 -12.99
C LEU A 127 -4.24 -9.56 -12.83
N PHE A 128 -5.56 -9.74 -12.76
CA PHE A 128 -6.52 -8.67 -12.50
C PHE A 128 -6.22 -7.95 -11.19
N TRP A 129 -6.06 -8.70 -10.11
CA TRP A 129 -5.72 -8.21 -8.78
C TRP A 129 -4.38 -7.46 -8.79
N PHE A 130 -3.34 -8.03 -9.40
CA PHE A 130 -2.00 -7.45 -9.40
C PHE A 130 -1.96 -6.11 -10.12
N LEU A 131 -2.50 -6.04 -11.35
CA LEU A 131 -2.50 -4.81 -12.15
C LEU A 131 -3.37 -3.72 -11.51
N ASN A 132 -4.55 -4.08 -11.01
CA ASN A 132 -5.41 -3.12 -10.30
C ASN A 132 -4.73 -2.62 -9.02
N SER A 133 -4.10 -3.51 -8.25
CA SER A 133 -3.41 -3.14 -7.01
C SER A 133 -2.21 -2.23 -7.26
N GLN A 134 -1.43 -2.46 -8.32
CA GLN A 134 -0.34 -1.56 -8.70
C GLN A 134 -0.86 -0.18 -9.10
N THR A 135 -1.90 -0.13 -9.94
CA THR A 135 -2.47 1.13 -10.41
C THR A 135 -3.08 1.92 -9.26
N PHE A 136 -3.81 1.24 -8.37
CA PHE A 136 -4.40 1.83 -7.19
C PHE A 136 -3.33 2.37 -6.22
N LEU A 137 -2.24 1.62 -6.01
CA LEU A 137 -1.10 2.06 -5.20
C LEU A 137 -0.41 3.30 -5.80
N VAL A 138 -0.13 3.29 -7.11
CA VAL A 138 0.46 4.44 -7.81
C VAL A 138 -0.43 5.68 -7.67
N SER A 139 -1.74 5.53 -7.86
CA SER A 139 -2.70 6.64 -7.71
C SER A 139 -2.77 7.17 -6.28
N ILE A 140 -2.71 6.31 -5.26
CA ILE A 140 -2.61 6.75 -3.86
C ILE A 140 -1.30 7.51 -3.64
N LEU A 141 -0.15 6.94 -4.02
CA LEU A 141 1.15 7.59 -3.84
C LEU A 141 1.22 8.95 -4.56
N TYR A 142 0.60 9.04 -5.74
CA TYR A 142 0.47 10.26 -6.51
C TYR A 142 -0.44 11.30 -5.82
N THR A 143 -1.61 10.87 -5.32
CA THR A 143 -2.50 11.72 -4.51
C THR A 143 -1.79 12.25 -3.27
N LEU A 144 -1.13 11.35 -2.53
CA LEU A 144 -0.30 11.67 -1.38
C LEU A 144 0.81 12.67 -1.76
N PHE A 145 1.40 12.56 -2.95
CA PHE A 145 2.44 13.46 -3.43
C PHE A 145 1.90 14.86 -3.78
N ILE A 146 0.73 14.96 -4.42
CA ILE A 146 0.07 16.24 -4.70
C ILE A 146 -0.39 16.90 -3.39
N LEU A 147 -1.04 16.15 -2.50
CA LEU A 147 -1.54 16.63 -1.22
C LEU A 147 -0.47 16.71 -0.11
N SER A 148 0.83 16.70 -0.46
CA SER A 148 1.93 16.71 0.51
C SER A 148 1.92 17.87 1.52
N HIS A 149 1.21 18.97 1.22
CA HIS A 149 1.15 20.17 2.06
C HIS A 149 -0.16 20.34 2.83
N VAL A 150 -1.15 19.44 2.67
CA VAL A 150 -2.42 19.54 3.40
C VAL A 150 -2.37 18.85 4.76
N THR A 151 -3.31 19.20 5.64
CA THR A 151 -3.43 18.63 6.98
C THR A 151 -3.69 17.12 6.92
N ARG A 152 -2.96 16.33 7.71
CA ARG A 152 -3.00 14.85 7.68
C ARG A 152 -4.37 14.25 7.98
N PHE A 153 -5.23 14.95 8.72
CA PHE A 153 -6.61 14.50 8.98
C PHE A 153 -7.41 14.33 7.69
N ILE A 154 -7.14 15.14 6.66
CA ILE A 154 -7.80 15.05 5.35
C ILE A 154 -7.35 13.80 4.58
N LEU A 155 -6.23 13.18 4.98
CA LEU A 155 -5.65 11.99 4.36
C LEU A 155 -6.18 10.68 4.95
N ALA A 156 -6.80 10.73 6.13
CA ALA A 156 -7.33 9.54 6.79
C ALA A 156 -8.35 8.76 5.93
N PRO A 157 -9.31 9.42 5.23
CA PRO A 157 -10.23 8.72 4.34
C PRO A 157 -9.52 7.97 3.20
N LEU A 158 -8.42 8.51 2.67
CA LEU A 158 -7.63 7.85 1.63
C LEU A 158 -6.98 6.56 2.14
N PHE A 159 -6.52 6.57 3.40
CA PHE A 159 -5.98 5.37 4.05
C PHE A 159 -7.07 4.30 4.28
N PHE A 160 -8.24 4.70 4.78
CA PHE A 160 -9.37 3.78 4.96
C PHE A 160 -9.87 3.20 3.62
N LEU A 161 -9.92 4.02 2.58
CA LEU A 161 -10.25 3.58 1.22
C LEU A 161 -9.24 2.54 0.71
N ALA A 162 -7.95 2.73 1.02
CA ALA A 162 -6.93 1.78 0.64
C ALA A 162 -7.10 0.43 1.37
N ALA A 163 -7.32 0.48 2.68
CA ALA A 163 -7.56 -0.72 3.46
C ALA A 163 -8.82 -1.48 2.98
N SER A 164 -9.91 -0.76 2.68
CA SER A 164 -11.16 -1.38 2.21
C SER A 164 -11.02 -2.02 0.84
N TYR A 165 -10.26 -1.41 -0.08
CA TYR A 165 -9.96 -1.96 -1.40
C TYR A 165 -9.27 -3.32 -1.28
N PHE A 166 -8.21 -3.37 -0.49
CA PHE A 166 -7.42 -4.57 -0.32
C PHE A 166 -8.19 -5.68 0.40
N LEU A 167 -9.00 -5.33 1.40
CA LEU A 167 -9.89 -6.27 2.09
C LEU A 167 -10.93 -6.85 1.12
N SER A 168 -11.53 -6.01 0.27
CA SER A 168 -12.47 -6.46 -0.75
C SER A 168 -11.81 -7.50 -1.66
N MET A 169 -10.64 -7.20 -2.22
CA MET A 169 -9.92 -8.16 -3.04
C MET A 169 -9.63 -9.46 -2.29
N THR A 170 -9.25 -9.43 -1.00
CA THR A 170 -8.99 -10.63 -0.18
C THR A 170 -10.22 -11.53 -0.08
N ILE A 171 -11.40 -10.93 0.11
CA ILE A 171 -12.67 -11.65 0.26
C ILE A 171 -13.11 -12.27 -1.07
N LEU A 172 -12.88 -11.56 -2.19
CA LEU A 172 -13.28 -12.04 -3.51
C LEU A 172 -12.37 -13.12 -4.09
N ALA A 173 -11.21 -13.40 -3.47
CA ALA A 173 -10.24 -14.36 -3.98
C ALA A 173 -10.85 -15.77 -4.16
N PRO A 174 -10.60 -16.43 -5.31
CA PRO A 174 -11.18 -17.76 -5.60
C PRO A 174 -10.47 -18.91 -4.87
N SER A 175 -9.27 -18.65 -4.32
CA SER A 175 -8.49 -19.63 -3.56
C SER A 175 -7.94 -19.04 -2.26
N SER A 176 -7.80 -19.90 -1.24
CA SER A 176 -7.24 -19.51 0.05
C SER A 176 -5.78 -19.08 -0.04
N ILE A 177 -5.01 -19.64 -0.98
CA ILE A 177 -3.61 -19.27 -1.23
C ILE A 177 -3.55 -17.84 -1.75
N LEU A 178 -4.35 -17.51 -2.76
CA LEU A 178 -4.38 -16.16 -3.33
C LEU A 178 -4.88 -15.12 -2.32
N SER A 179 -5.87 -15.50 -1.49
CA SER A 179 -6.32 -14.67 -0.37
C SER A 179 -5.19 -14.39 0.63
N ALA A 180 -4.41 -15.42 1.00
CA ALA A 180 -3.25 -15.26 1.90
C ALA A 180 -2.14 -14.41 1.28
N VAL A 181 -1.80 -14.64 0.00
CA VAL A 181 -0.83 -13.81 -0.74
C VAL A 181 -1.28 -12.36 -0.75
N ASN A 182 -2.56 -12.11 -1.01
CA ASN A 182 -3.10 -10.75 -0.94
C ASN A 182 -2.92 -10.17 0.46
N MET A 183 -3.28 -10.89 1.54
CA MET A 183 -3.10 -10.42 2.92
C MET A 183 -1.66 -10.00 3.23
N PHE A 184 -0.65 -10.77 2.83
CA PHE A 184 0.75 -10.37 2.98
C PHE A 184 1.07 -9.09 2.18
N TYR A 185 0.57 -9.01 0.95
CA TYR A 185 0.71 -7.83 0.11
C TYR A 185 0.02 -6.60 0.72
N VAL A 186 -1.16 -6.73 1.34
CA VAL A 186 -1.87 -5.66 2.05
C VAL A 186 -0.99 -5.08 3.16
N ILE A 187 -0.43 -5.94 4.00
CA ILE A 187 0.43 -5.52 5.12
C ILE A 187 1.65 -4.77 4.58
N LEU A 188 2.28 -5.29 3.52
CA LEU A 188 3.40 -4.64 2.85
C LEU A 188 3.00 -3.25 2.32
N VAL A 189 1.87 -3.13 1.62
CA VAL A 189 1.42 -1.86 1.05
C VAL A 189 1.05 -0.84 2.13
N LEU A 190 0.29 -1.23 3.16
CA LEU A 190 -0.07 -0.31 4.25
C LEU A 190 1.18 0.15 5.02
N SER A 191 2.16 -0.74 5.22
CA SER A 191 3.44 -0.36 5.82
C SER A 191 4.24 0.61 4.94
N LEU A 192 4.23 0.42 3.62
CA LEU A 192 4.90 1.32 2.67
C LEU A 192 4.25 2.71 2.66
N VAL A 193 2.92 2.78 2.59
CA VAL A 193 2.17 4.05 2.59
C VAL A 193 2.43 4.83 3.87
N THR A 194 2.30 4.18 5.03
CA THR A 194 2.57 4.81 6.33
C THR A 194 4.04 5.22 6.48
N LEU A 195 4.99 4.41 5.99
CA LEU A 195 6.40 4.76 5.97
C LEU A 195 6.66 6.04 5.16
N VAL A 196 6.08 6.15 3.96
CA VAL A 196 6.21 7.35 3.11
C VAL A 196 5.68 8.58 3.84
N ASP A 197 4.54 8.48 4.51
CA ASP A 197 3.97 9.59 5.28
C ASP A 197 4.80 9.96 6.51
N VAL A 198 5.37 8.99 7.23
CA VAL A 198 6.30 9.22 8.33
C VAL A 198 7.59 9.89 7.85
N LEU A 199 8.15 9.45 6.72
CA LEU A 199 9.34 10.05 6.12
C LEU A 199 9.09 11.50 5.71
N ARG A 200 7.91 11.80 5.14
CA ARG A 200 7.51 13.17 4.83
C ARG A 200 7.33 14.00 6.07
N TYR A 201 6.74 13.44 7.12
CA TYR A 201 6.61 14.12 8.41
C TYR A 201 7.99 14.49 8.97
N TYR A 202 8.92 13.53 9.01
CA TYR A 202 10.27 13.76 9.51
C TYR A 202 11.03 14.82 8.70
N LYS A 203 10.79 14.88 7.39
CA LYS A 203 11.40 15.88 6.50
C LYS A 203 10.75 17.27 6.59
N SER A 204 9.56 17.39 7.21
CA SER A 204 8.81 18.64 7.29
C SER A 204 9.56 19.71 8.10
N ALA A 205 9.49 20.97 7.65
CA ALA A 205 10.09 22.11 8.36
C ALA A 205 9.57 22.23 9.81
N ASN A 206 8.28 21.96 10.01
CA ASN A 206 7.63 21.99 11.33
C ASN A 206 8.27 20.98 12.30
N PHE A 207 8.66 19.81 11.81
CA PHE A 207 9.33 18.80 12.63
C PHE A 207 10.75 19.24 13.01
N LYS A 208 11.47 19.86 12.07
CA LYS A 208 12.81 20.40 12.32
C LYS A 208 12.77 21.54 13.35
N GLU A 209 11.79 22.43 13.23
CA GLU A 209 11.54 23.52 14.18
C GLU A 209 11.22 22.97 15.57
N TRP A 210 10.31 22.00 15.67
CA TRP A 210 9.98 21.34 16.94
C TRP A 210 11.18 20.66 17.60
N ILE A 211 12.07 20.01 16.84
CA ILE A 211 13.33 19.46 17.37
C ILE A 211 14.22 20.58 17.92
N ASN A 212 14.34 21.70 17.18
CA ASN A 212 15.16 22.82 17.61
C ASN A 212 14.60 23.47 18.89
N LEU A 213 13.28 23.63 19.00
CA LEU A 213 12.61 24.12 20.20
C LEU A 213 12.88 23.19 21.40
N ARG A 214 12.75 21.87 21.22
CA ARG A 214 13.09 20.91 22.29
C ARG A 214 14.54 20.99 22.72
N LYS A 215 15.48 21.19 21.79
CA LYS A 215 16.90 21.37 22.10
C LYS A 215 17.14 22.68 22.86
N ALA A 216 16.48 23.76 22.46
CA ALA A 216 16.59 25.05 23.14
C ALA A 216 16.05 25.00 24.58
N VAL A 217 14.89 24.38 24.79
CA VAL A 217 14.30 24.19 26.13
C VAL A 217 15.20 23.32 27.02
N ARG A 218 15.71 22.21 26.49
CA ARG A 218 16.61 21.32 27.25
C ARG A 218 17.95 21.99 27.54
N GLY A 219 18.48 22.76 26.59
CA GLY A 219 19.68 23.57 26.75
C GLY A 219 19.51 24.59 27.88
N GLY A 220 18.45 25.41 27.83
CA GLY A 220 18.14 26.41 28.86
C GLY A 220 17.91 25.83 30.25
N SER A 221 17.23 24.68 30.33
CA SER A 221 17.03 23.96 31.60
C SER A 221 18.34 23.49 32.23
N ASN A 222 19.29 23.01 31.40
CA ASN A 222 20.60 22.59 31.89
C ASN A 222 21.45 23.78 32.40
N VAL A 223 21.36 24.94 31.75
CA VAL A 223 22.09 26.15 32.21
C VAL A 223 21.52 26.63 33.55
N GLY A 224 20.19 26.69 33.69
CA GLY A 224 19.55 27.10 34.93
C GLY A 224 19.83 26.16 36.12
N LEU A 225 19.94 24.84 35.87
CA LEU A 225 20.34 23.87 36.88
C LEU A 225 21.81 24.07 37.32
N ALA A 226 22.71 24.27 36.36
CA ALA A 226 24.13 24.51 36.64
C ALA A 226 24.35 25.81 37.43
N GLU A 227 23.57 26.86 37.14
CA GLU A 227 23.66 28.16 37.83
C GLU A 227 23.06 28.11 39.25
N ARG A 228 22.02 27.30 39.46
CA ARG A 228 21.49 27.00 40.80
C ARG A 228 22.48 26.19 41.64
N LEU A 229 23.10 25.16 41.06
CA LEU A 229 24.13 24.36 41.73
C LEU A 229 25.36 25.21 42.10
N ARG A 230 25.80 26.09 41.19
CA ARG A 230 26.91 27.02 41.46
C ARG A 230 26.61 27.98 42.62
N ARG A 231 25.38 28.50 42.71
CA ARG A 231 24.96 29.37 43.82
C ARG A 231 24.88 28.65 45.17
N VAL A 232 24.45 27.39 45.19
CA VAL A 232 24.42 26.60 46.43
C VAL A 232 25.85 26.28 46.89
N LEU A 233 26.72 25.88 45.97
CA LEU A 233 28.13 25.60 46.29
C LEU A 233 28.92 26.84 46.74
N SER A 234 28.51 28.05 46.38
CA SER A 234 29.17 29.28 46.86
C SER A 234 28.70 29.75 48.24
N LEU A 235 27.66 29.12 48.80
CA LEU A 235 27.08 29.47 50.11
C LEU A 235 27.46 28.46 51.22
N CYS A 236 28.09 27.34 50.86
CA CYS A 236 28.75 26.41 51.79
C CYS A 236 30.25 26.72 51.83
#